data_AF-A0A7Y0FYZ9-F1
#
_entry.id   AF-A0A7Y0FYZ9-F1
#
_cell.length_a   1.000
_cell.length_b   1.000
_cell.length_c   1.000
_cell.angle_alpha   90.00
_cell.angle_beta   90.00
_cell.angle_gamma   90.00
#
_symmetry.space_group_name_H-M   'P 1'
#
loop_
_entity.id
_entity.type
_entity.pdbx_description
1 polymer ?
#
loop_
_entity_poly.entity_id
_entity_poly.type
_entity_poly.pdbx_seq_one_letter_code
_entity_poly.pdbx_strand_id
1 'polypeptide(L)' 'MADLKAVQAAKRTLAHRLAADSRVNGVGIGGNRTRYVIRVNLVDGDDRPDLPSEVDGVPVEAVIVGRMEVQPAH' A
#
# COMPACT_ATOMS: atom_id res chain seq x y z
N MET A 1 12.07 -1.17 15.59
CA MET A 1 12.23 -1.28 14.12
C MET A 1 11.43 -2.49 13.66
N ALA A 2 10.56 -2.34 12.66
CA ALA A 2 9.80 -3.46 12.13
C ALA A 2 10.70 -4.35 11.27
N ASP A 3 10.77 -5.64 11.58
CA ASP A 3 11.43 -6.64 10.76
C ASP A 3 10.67 -6.83 9.43
N LEU A 4 11.37 -7.18 8.35
CA LEU A 4 10.79 -7.36 7.01
C LEU A 4 9.63 -8.36 7.03
N LYS A 5 9.71 -9.39 7.88
CA LYS A 5 8.63 -10.37 8.08
C LYS A 5 7.36 -9.73 8.64
N ALA A 6 7.49 -8.83 9.63
CA ALA A 6 6.36 -8.11 10.20
C ALA A 6 5.74 -7.17 9.16
N VAL A 7 6.58 -6.47 8.38
CA VAL A 7 6.13 -5.59 7.29
C VAL A 7 5.38 -6.37 6.21
N GLN A 8 5.82 -7.58 5.86
CA GLN A 8 5.11 -8.43 4.90
C GLN A 8 3.76 -8.91 5.43
N ALA A 9 3.65 -9.24 6.72
CA ALA A 9 2.38 -9.61 7.35
C ALA A 9 1.40 -8.43 7.33
N ALA A 10 1.85 -7.26 7.79
CA ALA A 10 1.07 -6.03 7.79
C ALA A 10 0.61 -5.63 6.37
N LYS A 11 1.49 -5.76 5.36
CA LYS A 11 1.15 -5.58 3.94
C LYS A 11 0.01 -6.51 3.53
N ARG A 12 0.08 -7.81 3.85
CA ARG A 12 -0.96 -8.78 3.48
C ARG A 12 -2.30 -8.45 4.13
N THR A 13 -2.29 -8.07 5.40
CA THR A 13 -3.48 -7.61 6.13
C THR A 13 -4.10 -6.40 5.42
N LEU A 14 -3.30 -5.38 5.10
CA LEU A 14 -3.81 -4.18 4.44
C LEU A 14 -4.30 -4.46 3.01
N ALA A 15 -3.55 -5.26 2.25
CA ALA A 15 -3.93 -5.66 0.89
C ALA A 15 -5.27 -6.42 0.87
N HIS A 16 -5.50 -7.32 1.83
CA HIS A 16 -6.78 -8.03 1.93
C HIS A 16 -7.94 -7.09 2.25
N ARG A 17 -7.73 -6.11 3.14
CA ARG A 17 -8.76 -5.10 3.48
C ARG A 17 -9.13 -4.21 2.29
N LEU A 18 -8.14 -3.84 1.48
CA LEU A 18 -8.32 -2.92 0.35
C LEU A 18 -8.61 -3.63 -0.99
N ALA A 19 -8.67 -4.97 -1.01
CA ALA A 19 -8.78 -5.74 -2.25
C ALA A 19 -10.04 -5.44 -3.09
N ALA A 20 -11.12 -4.99 -2.43
CA ALA A 20 -12.38 -4.63 -3.09
C ALA A 20 -12.50 -3.12 -3.37
N ASP A 21 -11.52 -2.30 -2.99
CA ASP A 21 -11.58 -0.86 -3.15
C ASP A 21 -11.03 -0.45 -4.52
N SER A 22 -11.91 -0.01 -5.42
CA SER A 22 -11.56 0.41 -6.78
C SER A 22 -10.68 1.67 -6.84
N ARG A 23 -10.51 2.39 -5.73
CA ARG A 23 -9.64 3.58 -5.62
C ARG A 23 -8.19 3.19 -5.37
N VAL A 24 -7.91 1.92 -5.09
CA VAL A 24 -6.58 1.38 -4.80
C VAL A 24 -6.08 0.56 -5.99
N ASN A 25 -4.96 0.98 -6.59
CA ASN A 25 -4.26 0.18 -7.60
C ASN A 25 -3.45 -0.96 -6.97
N GLY A 26 -3.00 -0.80 -5.73
CA GLY A 26 -2.27 -1.87 -5.03
C GLY A 26 -1.61 -1.43 -3.74
N VAL A 27 -1.06 -2.43 -3.03
CA VAL A 27 -0.33 -2.24 -1.76
C VAL A 27 1.08 -2.80 -1.90
N GLY A 28 2.08 -1.99 -1.58
CA GLY A 28 3.51 -2.28 -1.67
C GLY A 28 4.25 -2.06 -0.36
N ILE A 29 5.54 -2.41 -0.36
CA ILE A 29 6.47 -2.07 0.73
C ILE A 29 7.41 -1.00 0.19
N GLY A 30 7.52 0.11 0.90
CA GLY A 30 8.45 1.19 0.63
C GLY A 30 9.43 1.38 1.79
N GLY A 31 10.17 2.49 1.71
CA GLY A 31 11.16 2.86 2.71
C GLY A 31 12.57 2.37 2.37
N ASN A 32 13.40 2.24 3.39
CA ASN A 32 14.81 1.89 3.27
C ASN A 32 15.21 0.84 4.34
N ARG A 33 16.50 0.47 4.38
CA ARG A 33 17.02 -0.55 5.33
C ARG A 33 16.83 -0.17 6.81
N THR A 34 16.57 1.09 7.14
CA THR A 34 16.38 1.55 8.53
C THR A 34 14.92 1.81 8.89
N ARG A 35 14.04 2.00 7.90
CA ARG A 35 12.62 2.23 8.12
C ARG A 35 11.79 1.72 6.94
N TYR A 36 10.98 0.70 7.20
CA TYR A 36 9.97 0.23 6.26
C TYR A 36 8.65 0.94 6.46
N VAL A 37 7.93 1.14 5.35
CA VAL A 37 6.56 1.67 5.32
C VAL A 37 5.73 0.82 4.37
N ILE A 38 4.42 0.78 4.57
CA ILE A 38 3.48 0.19 3.61
C ILE A 38 3.02 1.31 2.68
N ARG A 39 3.18 1.15 1.37
CA ARG A 39 2.69 2.10 0.38
C ARG A 39 1.38 1.64 -0.20
N VAL A 40 0.38 2.51 -0.18
CA VAL A 40 -0.91 2.30 -0.85
C VAL A 40 -0.93 3.17 -2.10
N ASN A 41 -0.98 2.52 -3.25
CA ASN A 41 -1.00 3.17 -4.55
C ASN A 41 -2.46 3.50 -4.90
N LEU A 42 -2.78 4.79 -4.98
CA LEU A 42 -4.13 5.28 -5.25
C LEU A 42 -4.30 5.69 -6.71
N VAL A 43 -5.53 5.55 -7.21
CA VAL A 43 -5.94 5.97 -8.55
C VAL A 43 -6.01 7.49 -8.63
N ASP A 44 -6.68 8.11 -7.66
CA ASP A 44 -6.92 9.56 -7.59
C ASP A 44 -6.57 10.10 -6.19
N GLY A 45 -6.13 11.35 -6.15
CA GLY A 45 -5.83 12.09 -4.93
C GLY A 45 -7.06 12.72 -4.27
N ASP A 46 -8.14 12.96 -5.01
CA ASP A 46 -9.36 13.60 -4.52
C ASP A 46 -10.38 12.60 -3.95
N ASP A 47 -10.40 11.37 -4.46
CA ASP A 47 -11.22 10.26 -3.94
C ASP A 47 -10.34 9.22 -3.23
N ARG A 48 -9.85 9.58 -2.04
CA ARG A 48 -9.01 8.67 -1.23
C ARG A 48 -9.87 7.78 -0.34
N PRO A 49 -9.57 6.47 -0.24
CA PRO A 49 -10.12 5.64 0.81
C PRO A 49 -9.63 6.10 2.19
N ASP A 50 -10.39 5.79 3.23
CA ASP A 50 -9.92 5.98 4.60
C ASP A 50 -8.82 4.94 4.88
N LEU A 51 -7.59 5.44 5.09
CA LEU A 51 -6.41 4.62 5.30
C LEU A 51 -5.93 4.80 6.73
N PRO A 52 -5.67 3.70 7.47
CA PRO A 52 -5.07 3.81 8.79
C PRO A 52 -3.66 4.41 8.68
N SER A 53 -3.24 5.19 9.67
CA SER A 53 -1.88 5.74 9.73
C SER A 53 -0.80 4.67 9.90
N GLU A 54 -1.17 3.51 10.46
CA GLU A 54 -0.28 2.36 10.65
C GLU A 54 -1.05 1.03 10.66
N VAL A 55 -0.38 -0.07 10.33
CA VAL A 55 -0.88 -1.45 10.46
C VAL A 55 0.19 -2.27 11.15
N ASP A 56 -0.17 -2.91 12.27
CA ASP A 56 0.75 -3.70 13.11
C ASP A 56 2.03 -2.92 13.50
N GLY A 57 1.90 -1.61 13.74
CA GLY A 57 3.00 -0.70 14.06
C GLY A 57 3.90 -0.32 12.86
N VAL A 58 3.49 -0.68 11.64
CA VAL A 58 4.16 -0.28 10.39
C VAL A 58 3.43 0.92 9.80
N PRO A 59 4.11 2.06 9.58
CA PRO A 59 3.48 3.25 9.01
C PRO A 59 2.92 2.99 7.60
N VAL A 60 1.78 3.59 7.29
CA VAL A 60 1.14 3.55 5.98
C VAL A 60 1.29 4.91 5.28
N GLU A 61 1.69 4.87 4.02
CA GLU A 61 1.84 6.04 3.15
C GLU A 61 0.95 5.89 1.92
N ALA A 62 0.12 6.89 1.63
CA ALA A 62 -0.67 6.96 0.41
C ALA A 62 0.13 7.66 -0.69
N VAL A 63 0.24 7.03 -1.86
CA VAL A 63 0.92 7.57 -3.04
C VAL A 63 -0.04 7.57 -4.21
N ILE A 64 -0.23 8.72 -4.86
CA ILE A 64 -1.06 8.83 -6.06
C ILE A 64 -0.20 8.42 -7.25
N VAL A 65 -0.66 7.43 -8.01
CA VAL A 65 0.05 6.90 -9.17
C VAL A 65 -0.75 6.96 -10.47
N GLY A 66 -1.99 7.46 -10.41
CA GLY A 66 -2.93 7.43 -11.54
C GLY A 66 -3.52 6.04 -11.76
N ARG A 67 -4.37 5.86 -12.77
CA ARG A 67 -4.93 4.55 -13.12
C ARG A 67 -3.84 3.66 -13.71
N MET A 68 -3.57 2.51 -13.08
CA MET A 68 -2.68 1.50 -13.68
C MET A 68 -3.47 0.61 -14.64
N GLU A 69 -2.93 0.39 -15.84
CA GLU A 69 -3.44 -0.60 -16.78
C GLU A 69 -2.43 -1.72 -16.94
N VAL A 70 -2.91 -2.97 -16.94
CA VAL A 70 -2.06 -4.12 -17.22
C VAL A 70 -1.68 -4.08 -18.70
N GLN A 71 -0.41 -3.87 -18.99
CA GLN A 71 0.08 -3.93 -20.35
C GLN A 71 0.19 -5.41 -20.78
N PRO A 72 -0.45 -5.83 -21.89
CA PRO A 72 -0.34 -7.20 -22.37
C PRO A 72 1.12 -7.51 -22.71
N ALA A 73 1.59 -8.69 -22.29
CA ALA A 73 2.90 -9.20 -22.68
C ALA A 73 2.87 -9.47 -24.20
N HIS A 74 3.81 -8.88 -24.93
CA HIS A 74 3.89 -8.93 -26.39
C HIS A 74 4.67 -10.14 -26.89
#